data_AF-A0A809PUB1-F1
#
_entry.id   AF-A0A809PUB1-F1
#
_cell.length_a   1.000
_cell.length_b   1.000
_cell.length_c   1.000
_cell.angle_alpha   90.00
_cell.angle_beta   90.00
_cell.angle_gamma   90.00
#
_symmetry.space_group_name_H-M   'P 1'
#
loop_
_entity.id
_entity.type
_entity.pdbx_description
1 polymer ?
#
loop_
_entity_poly.entity_id
_entity_poly.type
_entity_poly.pdbx_seq_one_letter_code
_entity_poly.pdbx_strand_id
1 'polypeptide(L)'
;MKKQIPLNPAEITELQKQFFHSLKLGTGRAMLLMKAHPQIDFSAHILAATVNNLAYDRQCEGSRAVYLYSLIWRSRQKDELIRTIIKKFSVKKSNDYGMDQLSDLVLYFHQAGIAGAKEALLNRFEKTFSNGYELYARDVLLEIEGMAGLIMAAEKVGQLPEHERADYEDRWRIDDFQEMNKSVDVYAELAKAAEKNPAIKNYLDLILSAEPREKYRRSKTIPYTVAEIEKMIDEAGRFPRFWASHISGMTQADIEQVARNFLAEKDGNRKYKYLPFFYQTKFPFDYGFLLKLASGRNVKKNRRIMHAVNALSHFKGDDIRALALKRFASEKTPWDYLKLLINNYQAGDAKILLEIIQRSDNVHHIHNLVAGIVDVFDANPDKECKAPLEAMYYNMNCAIHRWNVIDLLNGNGVLSEEIVEELAYDTDEDLRKLSRSIKRSRSKMKS
;
A
#
# COMPACT_ATOMS: atom_id res chain seq x y z
N MET A 1 -20.36 -29.36 -25.92
CA MET A 1 -19.79 -29.40 -24.56
C MET A 1 -18.58 -30.33 -24.57
N LYS A 2 -17.35 -29.80 -24.43
CA LYS A 2 -16.19 -30.67 -24.19
C LYS A 2 -16.41 -31.35 -22.83
N LYS A 3 -16.48 -32.68 -22.78
CA LYS A 3 -16.50 -33.44 -21.52
C LYS A 3 -15.27 -33.02 -20.71
N GLN A 4 -15.47 -32.30 -19.62
CA GLN A 4 -14.38 -32.02 -18.68
C GLN A 4 -13.92 -33.37 -18.12
N ILE A 5 -12.65 -33.67 -18.30
CA ILE A 5 -12.01 -34.84 -17.69
C ILE A 5 -12.10 -34.63 -16.17
N PRO A 6 -12.58 -35.62 -15.39
CA PRO A 6 -12.65 -35.50 -13.95
C PRO A 6 -11.23 -35.32 -13.39
N LEU A 7 -11.03 -34.23 -12.64
CA LEU A 7 -9.77 -33.96 -11.95
C LEU A 7 -9.59 -34.93 -10.78
N ASN A 8 -8.36 -35.35 -10.54
CA ASN A 8 -8.04 -36.16 -9.38
C ASN A 8 -7.92 -35.30 -8.09
N PRO A 9 -7.96 -35.90 -6.89
CA PRO A 9 -7.90 -35.15 -5.63
C PRO A 9 -6.61 -34.30 -5.45
N ALA A 10 -5.47 -34.76 -5.98
CA ALA A 10 -4.21 -34.02 -5.88
C ALA A 10 -4.22 -32.76 -6.75
N GLU A 11 -4.77 -32.85 -7.97
CA GLU A 11 -4.97 -31.70 -8.86
C GLU A 11 -5.91 -30.67 -8.26
N ILE A 12 -7.01 -31.12 -7.64
CA ILE A 12 -7.95 -30.23 -6.94
C ILE A 12 -7.24 -29.49 -5.81
N THR A 13 -6.45 -30.21 -5.00
CA THR A 13 -5.69 -29.64 -3.88
C THR A 13 -4.70 -28.59 -4.36
N GLU A 14 -4.01 -28.85 -5.46
CA GLU A 14 -3.03 -27.92 -6.04
C GLU A 14 -3.70 -26.66 -6.60
N LEU A 15 -4.82 -26.80 -7.33
CA LEU A 15 -5.60 -25.67 -7.81
C LEU A 15 -6.16 -24.82 -6.67
N GLN A 16 -6.58 -25.45 -5.56
CA GLN A 16 -6.99 -24.74 -4.34
C GLN A 16 -5.84 -23.95 -3.70
N LYS A 17 -4.63 -24.51 -3.66
CA LYS A 17 -3.43 -23.79 -3.19
C LYS A 17 -3.11 -22.59 -4.07
N GLN A 18 -3.13 -22.76 -5.39
CA GLN A 18 -2.88 -21.66 -6.33
C GLN A 18 -3.95 -20.57 -6.22
N PHE A 19 -5.22 -20.95 -6.07
CA PHE A 19 -6.30 -20.02 -5.83
C PHE A 19 -6.07 -19.22 -4.55
N PHE A 20 -5.76 -19.89 -3.44
CA PHE A 20 -5.51 -19.21 -2.16
C PHE A 20 -4.26 -18.34 -2.19
N HIS A 21 -3.19 -18.77 -2.88
CA HIS A 21 -2.01 -17.95 -3.12
C HIS A 21 -2.38 -16.67 -3.86
N SER A 22 -3.14 -16.77 -4.95
CA SER A 22 -3.61 -15.60 -5.69
C SER A 22 -4.53 -14.70 -4.86
N LEU A 23 -5.39 -15.25 -3.99
CA LEU A 23 -6.17 -14.45 -3.04
C LEU A 23 -5.27 -13.67 -2.07
N LYS A 24 -4.20 -14.31 -1.56
CA LYS A 24 -3.21 -13.62 -0.73
C LYS A 24 -2.61 -12.48 -1.50
N LEU A 25 -2.08 -12.71 -2.71
CA LEU A 25 -1.50 -11.63 -3.50
C LEU A 25 -2.54 -10.55 -3.82
N GLY A 26 -3.77 -10.91 -4.13
CA GLY A 26 -4.80 -10.00 -4.65
C GLY A 26 -4.73 -9.86 -6.17
N THR A 27 -4.17 -10.85 -6.88
CA THR A 27 -4.12 -10.85 -8.35
C THR A 27 -5.39 -11.46 -8.94
N GLY A 28 -5.65 -11.19 -10.22
CA GLY A 28 -6.82 -11.75 -10.90
C GLY A 28 -6.76 -13.25 -11.19
N ARG A 29 -5.63 -13.92 -10.93
CA ARG A 29 -5.48 -15.37 -11.17
C ARG A 29 -6.57 -16.18 -10.47
N ALA A 30 -7.00 -15.80 -9.26
CA ALA A 30 -8.07 -16.49 -8.56
C ALA A 30 -9.38 -16.49 -9.35
N MET A 31 -9.74 -15.36 -9.96
CA MET A 31 -10.92 -15.26 -10.83
C MET A 31 -10.77 -16.12 -12.08
N LEU A 32 -9.60 -16.14 -12.70
CA LEU A 32 -9.33 -16.97 -13.88
C LEU A 32 -9.41 -18.46 -13.55
N LEU A 33 -8.84 -18.90 -12.43
CA LEU A 33 -8.92 -20.28 -11.94
C LEU A 33 -10.37 -20.72 -11.70
N MET A 34 -11.16 -19.87 -11.04
CA MET A 34 -12.57 -20.15 -10.78
C MET A 34 -13.40 -20.27 -12.07
N LYS A 35 -13.08 -19.47 -13.10
CA LYS A 35 -13.71 -19.57 -14.42
C LYS A 35 -13.31 -20.83 -15.18
N ALA A 36 -12.03 -21.20 -15.12
CA ALA A 36 -11.50 -22.36 -15.82
C ALA A 36 -11.96 -23.68 -15.19
N HIS A 37 -12.15 -23.70 -13.86
CA HIS A 37 -12.50 -24.90 -13.10
C HIS A 37 -13.79 -24.69 -12.28
N PRO A 38 -14.94 -24.49 -12.93
CA PRO A 38 -16.20 -24.18 -12.24
C PRO A 38 -16.71 -25.31 -11.34
N GLN A 39 -16.20 -26.54 -11.52
CA GLN A 39 -16.52 -27.71 -10.70
C GLN A 39 -15.83 -27.73 -9.33
N ILE A 40 -14.78 -26.94 -9.11
CA ILE A 40 -14.05 -26.89 -7.84
C ILE A 40 -14.73 -25.92 -6.88
N ASP A 41 -14.92 -26.34 -5.64
CA ASP A 41 -15.40 -25.45 -4.57
C ASP A 41 -14.23 -24.69 -3.93
N PHE A 42 -14.23 -23.37 -4.10
CA PHE A 42 -13.26 -22.45 -3.51
C PHE A 42 -13.80 -21.68 -2.30
N SER A 43 -15.04 -21.96 -1.87
CA SER A 43 -15.79 -21.13 -0.93
C SER A 43 -15.12 -21.00 0.44
N ALA A 44 -14.45 -22.06 0.92
CA ALA A 44 -13.68 -22.00 2.16
C ALA A 44 -12.56 -20.94 2.10
N HIS A 45 -11.84 -20.85 0.98
CA HIS A 45 -10.76 -19.88 0.78
C HIS A 45 -11.30 -18.46 0.60
N ILE A 46 -12.41 -18.30 -0.12
CA ILE A 46 -13.11 -17.02 -0.26
C ILE A 46 -13.55 -16.53 1.13
N LEU A 47 -14.22 -17.37 1.91
CA LEU A 47 -14.67 -17.03 3.26
C LEU A 47 -13.49 -16.65 4.17
N ALA A 48 -12.40 -17.41 4.14
CA ALA A 48 -11.20 -17.09 4.91
C ALA A 48 -10.63 -15.72 4.55
N ALA A 49 -10.58 -15.38 3.26
CA ALA A 49 -10.11 -14.08 2.77
C ALA A 49 -11.09 -12.94 3.04
N THR A 50 -12.40 -13.20 3.16
CA THR A 50 -13.40 -12.18 3.54
C THR A 50 -13.33 -11.79 5.02
N VAL A 51 -13.00 -12.74 5.89
CA VAL A 51 -12.93 -12.50 7.34
C VAL A 51 -11.57 -11.94 7.75
N ASN A 52 -10.51 -12.31 7.03
CA ASN A 52 -9.15 -11.85 7.30
C ASN A 52 -8.68 -11.01 6.12
N ASN A 53 -8.55 -9.70 6.29
CA ASN A 53 -7.93 -8.87 5.25
C ASN A 53 -6.49 -9.37 4.98
N LEU A 54 -6.26 -9.91 3.78
CA LEU A 54 -5.00 -10.54 3.38
C LEU A 54 -3.99 -9.55 2.78
N ALA A 55 -4.32 -8.26 2.70
CA ALA A 55 -3.40 -7.24 2.22
C ALA A 55 -2.11 -7.19 3.05
N TYR A 56 -1.01 -6.83 2.39
CA TYR A 56 0.29 -6.75 3.04
C TYR A 56 0.32 -5.57 4.00
N ASP A 57 0.01 -4.38 3.50
CA ASP A 57 -0.13 -3.15 4.28
C ASP A 57 -1.59 -2.71 4.23
N ARG A 58 -2.38 -3.21 5.18
CA ARG A 58 -3.84 -2.96 5.24
C ARG A 58 -4.16 -1.49 5.48
N GLN A 59 -3.25 -0.74 6.09
CA GLN A 59 -3.43 0.68 6.34
C GLN A 59 -3.38 1.48 5.04
N CYS A 60 -2.50 1.09 4.10
CA CYS A 60 -2.34 1.77 2.83
C CYS A 60 -3.16 1.16 1.68
N GLU A 61 -3.36 -0.17 1.67
CA GLU A 61 -4.10 -0.88 0.62
C GLU A 61 -5.62 -0.93 0.89
N GLY A 62 -6.04 -0.75 2.15
CA GLY A 62 -7.44 -0.75 2.54
C GLY A 62 -8.14 -2.10 2.35
N SER A 63 -9.43 -2.02 2.04
CA SER A 63 -10.33 -3.17 1.91
C SER A 63 -10.29 -3.80 0.51
N ARG A 64 -10.30 -5.14 0.46
CA ARG A 64 -10.39 -5.92 -0.80
C ARG A 64 -11.83 -6.34 -1.13
N ALA A 65 -12.84 -5.69 -0.55
CA ALA A 65 -14.23 -6.09 -0.65
C ALA A 65 -14.77 -6.15 -2.10
N VAL A 66 -14.46 -5.19 -2.96
CA VAL A 66 -14.89 -5.20 -4.40
C VAL A 66 -14.43 -6.48 -5.11
N TYR A 67 -13.17 -6.84 -4.89
CA TYR A 67 -12.55 -8.02 -5.47
C TYR A 67 -13.20 -9.30 -4.94
N LEU A 68 -13.36 -9.40 -3.62
CA LEU A 68 -13.99 -10.55 -2.97
C LEU A 68 -15.47 -10.69 -3.32
N TYR A 69 -16.21 -9.58 -3.40
CA TYR A 69 -17.60 -9.53 -3.85
C TYR A 69 -17.74 -10.14 -5.25
N SER A 70 -16.84 -9.77 -6.17
CA SER A 70 -16.83 -10.32 -7.53
C SER A 70 -16.63 -11.85 -7.54
N LEU A 71 -15.77 -12.37 -6.65
CA LEU A 71 -15.55 -13.81 -6.49
C LEU A 71 -16.78 -14.51 -5.88
N ILE A 72 -17.34 -13.96 -4.80
CA ILE A 72 -18.55 -14.47 -4.15
C ILE A 72 -19.70 -14.59 -5.15
N TRP A 73 -19.92 -13.55 -5.94
CA TRP A 73 -21.03 -13.50 -6.90
C TRP A 73 -20.91 -14.53 -8.04
N ARG A 74 -19.72 -15.06 -8.26
CA ARG A 74 -19.43 -16.09 -9.27
C ARG A 74 -19.30 -17.49 -8.66
N SER A 75 -19.18 -17.60 -7.34
CA SER A 75 -19.18 -18.88 -6.65
C SER A 75 -20.53 -19.57 -6.78
N ARG A 76 -20.51 -20.90 -6.90
CA ARG A 76 -21.73 -21.72 -6.82
C ARG A 76 -22.36 -21.71 -5.44
N GLN A 77 -21.57 -21.43 -4.40
CA GLN A 77 -22.03 -21.33 -3.01
C GLN A 77 -22.34 -19.87 -2.60
N LYS A 78 -22.62 -18.99 -3.57
CA LYS A 78 -22.85 -17.55 -3.35
C LYS A 78 -23.79 -17.29 -2.17
N ASP A 79 -24.97 -17.94 -2.16
CA ASP A 79 -25.99 -17.66 -1.15
C ASP A 79 -25.54 -18.10 0.25
N GLU A 80 -24.85 -19.23 0.36
CA GLU A 80 -24.29 -19.70 1.64
C GLU A 80 -23.14 -18.82 2.12
N LEU A 81 -22.29 -18.35 1.20
CA LEU A 81 -21.23 -17.39 1.50
C LEU A 81 -21.82 -16.08 2.03
N ILE A 82 -22.82 -15.52 1.35
CA ILE A 82 -23.50 -14.28 1.77
C ILE A 82 -24.09 -14.44 3.17
N ARG A 83 -24.86 -15.52 3.42
CA ARG A 83 -25.44 -15.80 4.75
C ARG A 83 -24.36 -15.90 5.83
N THR A 84 -23.28 -16.62 5.54
CA THR A 84 -22.18 -16.82 6.50
C THR A 84 -21.43 -15.52 6.78
N ILE A 85 -21.17 -14.70 5.74
CA ILE A 85 -20.48 -13.42 5.86
C ILE A 85 -21.31 -12.45 6.71
N ILE A 86 -22.61 -12.31 6.44
CA ILE A 86 -23.50 -11.47 7.26
C ILE A 86 -23.48 -11.95 8.72
N LYS A 87 -23.60 -13.26 8.95
CA LYS A 87 -23.53 -13.83 10.31
C LYS A 87 -22.21 -13.50 11.01
N LYS A 88 -21.07 -13.66 10.31
CA LYS A 88 -19.73 -13.34 10.86
C LYS A 88 -19.60 -11.85 11.16
N PHE A 89 -20.06 -10.99 10.26
CA PHE A 89 -20.14 -9.55 10.44
C PHE A 89 -20.97 -9.17 11.68
N SER A 90 -22.10 -9.83 11.95
CA SER A 90 -22.94 -9.49 13.10
C SER A 90 -22.35 -9.87 14.47
N VAL A 91 -21.43 -10.84 14.54
CA VAL A 91 -20.90 -11.39 15.80
C VAL A 91 -19.43 -11.07 16.08
N LYS A 92 -18.65 -10.66 15.07
CA LYS A 92 -17.22 -10.35 15.23
C LYS A 92 -17.04 -9.19 16.20
N LYS A 93 -16.26 -9.36 17.27
CA LYS A 93 -16.06 -8.32 18.29
C LYS A 93 -14.87 -7.40 18.02
N SER A 94 -13.86 -7.89 17.31
CA SER A 94 -12.63 -7.15 17.08
C SER A 94 -12.85 -6.03 16.06
N ASN A 95 -12.43 -4.82 16.41
CA ASN A 95 -12.25 -3.72 15.46
C ASN A 95 -10.88 -3.86 14.81
N ASP A 96 -10.80 -4.66 13.75
CA ASP A 96 -9.59 -4.86 12.95
C ASP A 96 -9.93 -4.64 11.47
N TYR A 97 -8.91 -4.57 10.62
CA TYR A 97 -9.08 -4.44 9.16
C TYR A 97 -9.96 -5.52 8.50
N GLY A 98 -10.17 -6.67 9.15
CA GLY A 98 -11.13 -7.67 8.70
C GLY A 98 -12.58 -7.23 8.96
N MET A 99 -12.81 -6.43 10.00
CA MET A 99 -14.10 -5.80 10.26
C MET A 99 -14.45 -4.75 9.21
N ASP A 100 -13.51 -3.89 8.82
CA ASP A 100 -13.72 -2.91 7.74
C ASP A 100 -14.10 -3.61 6.44
N GLN A 101 -13.34 -4.66 6.08
CA GLN A 101 -13.60 -5.45 4.88
C GLN A 101 -14.97 -6.15 4.91
N LEU A 102 -15.39 -6.69 6.06
CA LEU A 102 -16.72 -7.26 6.22
C LEU A 102 -17.81 -6.19 6.11
N SER A 103 -17.56 -4.99 6.63
CA SER A 103 -18.49 -3.86 6.55
C SER A 103 -18.76 -3.47 5.10
N ASP A 104 -17.69 -3.30 4.31
CA ASP A 104 -17.80 -3.00 2.88
C ASP A 104 -18.51 -4.12 2.10
N LEU A 105 -18.23 -5.39 2.42
CA LEU A 105 -18.89 -6.52 1.78
C LEU A 105 -20.41 -6.52 2.06
N VAL A 106 -20.81 -6.28 3.30
CA VAL A 106 -22.23 -6.21 3.65
C VAL A 106 -22.88 -4.97 3.02
N LEU A 107 -22.15 -3.85 2.87
CA LEU A 107 -22.62 -2.71 2.09
C LEU A 107 -22.86 -3.08 0.62
N TYR A 108 -21.93 -3.79 -0.03
CA TYR A 108 -22.16 -4.29 -1.40
C TYR A 108 -23.37 -5.24 -1.48
N PHE A 109 -23.60 -6.06 -0.46
CA PHE A 109 -24.80 -6.91 -0.40
C PHE A 109 -26.07 -6.08 -0.27
N HIS A 110 -26.06 -5.02 0.54
CA HIS A 110 -27.18 -4.09 0.64
C HIS A 110 -27.47 -3.41 -0.71
N GLN A 111 -26.45 -2.86 -1.37
CA GLN A 111 -26.57 -2.24 -2.69
C GLN A 111 -27.09 -3.21 -3.76
N ALA A 112 -26.79 -4.50 -3.62
CA ALA A 112 -27.31 -5.57 -4.48
C ALA A 112 -28.71 -6.08 -4.09
N GLY A 113 -29.36 -5.49 -3.08
CA GLY A 113 -30.72 -5.83 -2.65
C GLY A 113 -30.82 -7.12 -1.81
N ILE A 114 -29.73 -7.58 -1.20
CA ILE A 114 -29.74 -8.77 -0.35
C ILE A 114 -30.50 -8.49 0.96
N ALA A 115 -31.51 -9.31 1.23
CA ALA A 115 -32.32 -9.22 2.45
C ALA A 115 -31.47 -9.38 3.72
N GLY A 116 -31.77 -8.56 4.74
CA GLY A 116 -31.06 -8.56 6.02
C GLY A 116 -29.69 -7.86 6.03
N ALA A 117 -29.11 -7.49 4.88
CA ALA A 117 -27.83 -6.79 4.84
C ALA A 117 -27.92 -5.38 5.48
N LYS A 118 -28.95 -4.60 5.10
CA LYS A 118 -29.23 -3.28 5.70
C LYS A 118 -29.42 -3.39 7.22
N GLU A 119 -30.27 -4.32 7.65
CA GLU A 119 -30.55 -4.54 9.07
C GLU A 119 -29.30 -4.94 9.85
N ALA A 120 -28.43 -5.78 9.27
CA ALA A 120 -27.16 -6.12 9.87
C ALA A 120 -26.26 -4.88 10.08
N LEU A 121 -26.16 -3.99 9.08
CA LEU A 121 -25.38 -2.76 9.15
C LEU A 121 -25.92 -1.82 10.23
N LEU A 122 -27.25 -1.59 10.26
CA LEU A 122 -27.92 -0.75 11.26
C LEU A 122 -27.75 -1.33 12.68
N ASN A 123 -28.00 -2.63 12.88
CA ASN A 123 -27.81 -3.29 14.17
C ASN A 123 -26.37 -3.23 14.66
N ARG A 124 -25.41 -3.17 13.74
CA ARG A 124 -23.99 -3.07 14.05
C ARG A 124 -23.63 -1.65 14.49
N PHE A 125 -24.12 -0.65 13.78
CA PHE A 125 -24.01 0.76 14.16
C PHE A 125 -24.56 1.02 15.57
N GLU A 126 -25.73 0.48 15.92
CA GLU A 126 -26.30 0.61 17.27
C GLU A 126 -25.40 0.01 18.37
N LYS A 127 -24.64 -1.04 18.05
CA LYS A 127 -23.70 -1.66 18.99
C LYS A 127 -22.42 -0.86 19.21
N THR A 128 -22.07 0.05 18.29
CA THR A 128 -20.89 0.93 18.40
C THR A 128 -20.86 1.69 19.70
N PHE A 129 -21.97 2.34 20.02
CA PHE A 129 -22.07 3.26 21.16
C PHE A 129 -22.37 2.59 22.49
N SER A 130 -22.66 1.28 22.51
CA SER A 130 -23.08 0.56 23.73
C SER A 130 -22.06 -0.44 24.26
N ASN A 131 -21.08 -0.87 23.46
CA ASN A 131 -20.21 -2.00 23.83
C ASN A 131 -18.76 -1.85 23.35
N GLY A 132 -18.29 -0.62 23.08
CA GLY A 132 -16.90 -0.36 22.66
C GLY A 132 -16.56 -0.94 21.28
N TYR A 133 -17.56 -1.13 20.41
CA TYR A 133 -17.33 -1.49 19.02
C TYR A 133 -16.96 -0.23 18.24
N GLU A 134 -15.71 0.19 18.27
CA GLU A 134 -15.23 1.18 17.30
C GLU A 134 -15.54 0.66 15.89
N LEU A 135 -16.15 1.51 15.06
CA LEU A 135 -16.65 1.07 13.76
C LEU A 135 -16.55 2.23 12.77
N TYR A 136 -16.12 1.85 11.57
CA TYR A 136 -16.39 2.50 10.28
C TYR A 136 -17.89 2.70 9.97
N ALA A 137 -18.81 2.38 10.91
CA ALA A 137 -20.26 2.35 10.69
C ALA A 137 -20.84 3.73 10.34
N ARG A 138 -20.18 4.84 10.70
CA ARG A 138 -20.63 6.18 10.32
C ARG A 138 -20.48 6.43 8.82
N ASP A 139 -19.38 5.98 8.23
CA ASP A 139 -19.19 6.05 6.77
C ASP A 139 -20.18 5.12 6.06
N VAL A 140 -20.40 3.92 6.62
CA VAL A 140 -21.37 2.97 6.09
C VAL A 140 -22.81 3.49 6.18
N LEU A 141 -23.19 4.21 7.23
CA LEU A 141 -24.51 4.85 7.33
C LEU A 141 -24.70 5.96 6.31
N LEU A 142 -23.67 6.79 6.10
CA LEU A 142 -23.70 7.82 5.06
C LEU A 142 -23.93 7.18 3.68
N GLU A 143 -23.27 6.06 3.40
CA GLU A 143 -23.43 5.33 2.13
C GLU A 143 -24.81 4.66 1.98
N ILE A 144 -25.47 4.23 3.07
CA ILE A 144 -26.80 3.59 3.02
C ILE A 144 -27.93 4.63 2.98
N GLU A 145 -27.87 5.64 3.84
CA GLU A 145 -29.00 6.52 4.19
C GLU A 145 -28.74 7.99 3.83
N GLY A 146 -27.56 8.32 3.29
CA GLY A 146 -27.18 9.69 2.94
C GLY A 146 -27.33 10.66 4.12
N MET A 147 -28.08 11.74 3.89
CA MET A 147 -28.35 12.75 4.92
C MET A 147 -29.07 12.19 6.16
N ALA A 148 -29.96 11.20 5.99
CA ALA A 148 -30.62 10.57 7.14
C ALA A 148 -29.64 9.76 7.99
N GLY A 149 -28.66 9.11 7.34
CA GLY A 149 -27.55 8.43 8.02
C GLY A 149 -26.68 9.38 8.81
N LEU A 150 -26.40 10.55 8.23
CA LEU A 150 -25.68 11.64 8.89
C LEU A 150 -26.41 12.10 10.16
N ILE A 151 -27.71 12.35 10.06
CA ILE A 151 -28.56 12.77 11.19
C ILE A 151 -28.56 11.71 12.30
N MET A 152 -28.69 10.43 11.95
CA MET A 152 -28.62 9.32 12.91
C MET A 152 -27.25 9.26 13.62
N ALA A 153 -26.16 9.43 12.88
CA ALA A 153 -24.82 9.48 13.45
C ALA A 153 -24.62 10.68 14.39
N ALA A 154 -25.06 11.87 13.96
CA ALA A 154 -25.00 13.10 14.75
C ALA A 154 -25.76 12.96 16.08
N GLU A 155 -26.96 12.37 16.04
CA GLU A 155 -27.76 12.13 17.24
C GLU A 155 -27.04 11.19 18.22
N LYS A 156 -26.51 10.05 17.75
CA LYS A 156 -25.84 9.09 18.62
C LYS A 156 -24.57 9.64 19.24
N VAL A 157 -23.73 10.32 18.45
CA VAL A 157 -22.53 10.99 18.98
C VAL A 157 -22.92 12.08 19.98
N GLY A 158 -23.94 12.86 19.68
CA GLY A 158 -24.48 13.91 20.54
C GLY A 158 -25.02 13.45 21.90
N GLN A 159 -25.41 12.18 22.02
CA GLN A 159 -25.85 11.54 23.26
C GLN A 159 -24.69 11.12 24.17
N LEU A 160 -23.46 11.02 23.64
CA LEU A 160 -22.29 10.66 24.42
C LEU A 160 -21.91 11.76 25.44
N PRO A 161 -21.29 11.38 26.57
CA PRO A 161 -20.62 12.31 27.47
C PRO A 161 -19.60 13.18 26.72
N GLU A 162 -19.43 14.43 27.13
CA GLU A 162 -18.56 15.41 26.44
C GLU A 162 -17.13 14.91 26.20
N HIS A 163 -16.53 14.26 27.20
CA HIS A 163 -15.18 13.72 27.11
C HIS A 163 -15.05 12.55 26.11
N GLU A 164 -16.10 11.75 25.92
CA GLU A 164 -16.12 10.69 24.90
C GLU A 164 -16.47 11.25 23.53
N ARG A 165 -17.32 12.28 23.47
CA ARG A 165 -17.77 12.89 22.21
C ARG A 165 -16.64 13.53 21.42
N ALA A 166 -15.65 14.10 22.10
CA ALA A 166 -14.50 14.75 21.47
C ALA A 166 -13.76 13.83 20.49
N ASP A 167 -13.72 12.52 20.75
CA ASP A 167 -13.09 11.52 19.86
C ASP A 167 -13.86 11.31 18.54
N TYR A 168 -15.07 11.87 18.43
CA TYR A 168 -15.98 11.71 17.29
C TYR A 168 -16.24 13.02 16.54
N GLU A 169 -15.47 14.08 16.80
CA GLU A 169 -15.60 15.40 16.17
C GLU A 169 -15.72 15.30 14.64
N ASP A 170 -14.75 14.68 13.97
CA ASP A 170 -14.79 14.32 12.55
C ASP A 170 -15.43 15.34 11.58
N ARG A 171 -15.24 16.65 11.79
CA ARG A 171 -15.77 17.68 10.88
C ARG A 171 -15.37 17.45 9.44
N TRP A 172 -14.15 16.96 9.23
CA TRP A 172 -13.62 16.63 7.91
C TRP A 172 -14.56 15.71 7.11
N ARG A 173 -15.29 14.81 7.78
CA ARG A 173 -16.26 13.92 7.13
C ARG A 173 -17.50 14.69 6.64
N ILE A 174 -17.94 15.68 7.40
CA ILE A 174 -19.06 16.56 7.04
C ILE A 174 -18.67 17.47 5.88
N ASP A 175 -17.46 18.04 5.93
CA ASP A 175 -16.88 18.84 4.85
C ASP A 175 -16.79 18.01 3.55
N ASP A 176 -16.23 16.80 3.61
CA ASP A 176 -16.12 15.90 2.45
C ASP A 176 -17.51 15.53 1.89
N PHE A 177 -18.49 15.22 2.75
CA PHE A 177 -19.86 14.94 2.34
C PHE A 177 -20.53 16.15 1.67
N GLN A 178 -20.32 17.36 2.19
CA GLN A 178 -20.80 18.61 1.58
C GLN A 178 -20.16 18.85 0.21
N GLU A 179 -18.85 18.60 0.04
CA GLU A 179 -18.17 18.76 -1.25
C GLU A 179 -18.72 17.81 -2.33
N MET A 180 -19.08 16.58 -1.94
CA MET A 180 -19.69 15.58 -2.81
C MET A 180 -21.17 15.88 -3.11
N ASN A 181 -21.89 16.56 -2.20
CA ASN A 181 -23.33 16.80 -2.27
C ASN A 181 -23.68 18.30 -2.38
N LYS A 182 -23.17 18.96 -3.42
CA LYS A 182 -23.31 20.43 -3.63
C LYS A 182 -24.75 20.94 -3.74
N SER A 183 -25.73 20.07 -3.97
CA SER A 183 -27.14 20.42 -4.06
C SER A 183 -27.85 20.55 -2.71
N VAL A 184 -27.20 20.14 -1.62
CA VAL A 184 -27.74 20.18 -0.26
C VAL A 184 -26.79 21.01 0.59
N ASP A 185 -27.33 21.92 1.42
CA ASP A 185 -26.57 22.57 2.47
C ASP A 185 -26.61 21.68 3.72
N VAL A 186 -25.56 20.87 3.89
CA VAL A 186 -25.46 19.83 4.91
C VAL A 186 -25.48 20.45 6.31
N TYR A 187 -24.82 21.60 6.48
CA TYR A 187 -24.77 22.32 7.75
C TYR A 187 -26.13 22.93 8.10
N ALA A 188 -26.85 23.48 7.12
CA ALA A 188 -28.20 23.98 7.34
C ALA A 188 -29.19 22.87 7.73
N GLU A 189 -29.10 21.69 7.10
CA GLU A 189 -29.94 20.55 7.46
C GLU A 189 -29.63 20.02 8.87
N LEU A 190 -28.35 19.98 9.26
CA LEU A 190 -27.94 19.68 10.64
C LEU A 190 -28.47 20.71 11.64
N ALA A 191 -28.38 22.00 11.33
CA ALA A 191 -28.88 23.07 12.19
C ALA A 191 -30.41 22.96 12.40
N LYS A 192 -31.16 22.71 11.33
CA LYS A 192 -32.60 22.48 11.38
C LYS A 192 -32.97 21.25 12.22
N ALA A 193 -32.17 20.19 12.15
CA ALA A 193 -32.37 19.00 13.00
C ALA A 193 -32.02 19.28 14.47
N ALA A 194 -30.98 20.10 14.72
CA ALA A 194 -30.55 20.53 16.05
C ALA A 194 -31.60 21.38 16.79
N GLU A 195 -32.46 22.13 16.08
CA GLU A 195 -33.58 22.87 16.68
C GLU A 195 -34.56 21.96 17.45
N LYS A 196 -34.67 20.69 17.01
CA LYS A 196 -35.62 19.72 17.55
C LYS A 196 -34.97 18.65 18.43
N ASN A 197 -33.65 18.51 18.37
CA ASN A 197 -32.92 17.46 19.07
C ASN A 197 -31.65 18.01 19.74
N PRO A 198 -31.63 18.11 21.09
CA PRO A 198 -30.46 18.58 21.83
C PRO A 198 -29.19 17.75 21.58
N ALA A 199 -29.31 16.46 21.27
CA ALA A 199 -28.15 15.64 20.94
C ALA A 199 -27.52 16.05 19.59
N ILE A 200 -28.34 16.32 18.57
CA ILE A 200 -27.81 16.80 17.29
C ILE A 200 -27.16 18.18 17.47
N LYS A 201 -27.76 19.06 18.29
CA LYS A 201 -27.15 20.35 18.66
C LYS A 201 -25.77 20.16 19.29
N ASN A 202 -25.68 19.26 20.25
CA ASN A 202 -24.45 18.85 20.93
C ASN A 202 -23.33 18.40 19.98
N TYR A 203 -23.67 17.69 18.91
CA TYR A 203 -22.71 17.29 17.87
C TYR A 203 -22.37 18.45 16.92
N LEU A 204 -23.36 19.24 16.51
CA LEU A 204 -23.16 20.40 15.65
C LEU A 204 -22.23 21.43 16.31
N ASP A 205 -22.44 21.71 17.59
CA ASP A 205 -21.61 22.64 18.36
C ASP A 205 -20.15 22.10 18.46
N LEU A 206 -19.96 20.78 18.58
CA LEU A 206 -18.64 20.14 18.56
C LEU A 206 -17.92 20.37 17.21
N ILE A 207 -18.55 20.03 16.09
CA ILE A 207 -17.89 20.15 14.77
C ILE A 207 -17.66 21.61 14.36
N LEU A 208 -18.49 22.54 14.85
CA LEU A 208 -18.29 23.97 14.61
C LEU A 208 -17.21 24.59 15.51
N SER A 209 -16.88 23.94 16.63
CA SER A 209 -15.78 24.37 17.50
C SER A 209 -14.40 24.03 16.95
N ALA A 210 -14.30 23.05 16.06
CA ALA A 210 -13.07 22.71 15.37
C ALA A 210 -12.79 23.69 14.23
N GLU A 211 -11.53 24.04 14.02
CA GLU A 211 -11.13 24.86 12.87
C GLU A 211 -11.43 24.11 11.55
N PRO A 212 -11.95 24.80 10.52
CA PRO A 212 -12.11 24.20 9.20
C PRO A 212 -10.77 23.63 8.74
N ARG A 213 -10.80 22.45 8.11
CA ARG A 213 -9.59 21.88 7.56
C ARG A 213 -9.05 22.80 6.47
N GLU A 214 -7.93 23.46 6.73
CA GLU A 214 -7.22 24.18 5.68
C GLU A 214 -6.86 23.18 4.57
N LYS A 215 -7.31 23.47 3.34
CA LYS A 215 -6.86 22.70 2.17
C LYS A 215 -5.35 22.77 2.14
N TYR A 216 -4.70 21.61 2.30
CA TYR A 216 -3.25 21.51 2.29
C TYR A 216 -2.70 22.15 1.01
N ARG A 217 -2.21 23.38 1.11
CA ARG A 217 -1.46 24.02 0.05
C ARG A 217 -0.02 23.59 0.24
N ARG A 218 0.53 22.88 -0.75
CA ARG A 218 1.98 22.60 -0.79
C ARG A 218 2.70 23.94 -0.68
N SER A 219 3.30 24.19 0.48
CA SER A 219 4.13 25.37 0.68
C SER A 219 5.34 25.27 -0.24
N LYS A 220 5.84 26.43 -0.70
CA LYS A 220 7.08 26.46 -1.48
C LYS A 220 8.20 25.91 -0.59
N THR A 221 8.84 24.83 -1.04
CA THR A 221 9.94 24.21 -0.28
C THR A 221 11.12 25.18 -0.22
N ILE A 222 11.57 25.48 1.01
CA ILE A 222 12.74 26.33 1.26
C ILE A 222 13.97 25.43 1.33
N PRO A 223 15.04 25.71 0.57
CA PRO A 223 16.26 24.91 0.63
C PRO A 223 16.91 24.92 2.01
N TYR A 224 17.61 23.85 2.37
CA TYR A 224 18.40 23.85 3.60
C TYR A 224 19.61 24.79 3.47
N THR A 225 19.95 25.45 4.56
CA THR A 225 21.26 26.09 4.75
C THR A 225 22.26 25.10 5.37
N VAL A 226 23.56 25.36 5.19
CA VAL A 226 24.62 24.56 5.85
C VAL A 226 24.44 24.57 7.38
N ALA A 227 24.06 25.71 7.96
CA ALA A 227 23.86 25.84 9.40
C ALA A 227 22.68 25.00 9.92
N GLU A 228 21.59 24.89 9.17
CA GLU A 228 20.47 24.01 9.53
C GLU A 228 20.86 22.54 9.50
N ILE A 229 21.66 22.14 8.50
CA ILE A 229 22.18 20.77 8.40
C ILE A 229 23.06 20.45 9.61
N GLU A 230 23.98 21.35 9.98
CA GLU A 230 24.83 21.19 11.17
C GLU A 230 23.98 21.07 12.45
N LYS A 231 22.96 21.91 12.60
CA LYS A 231 22.02 21.83 13.73
C LYS A 231 21.32 20.46 13.79
N MET A 232 20.85 19.93 12.66
CA MET A 232 20.21 18.61 12.59
C MET A 232 21.19 17.47 12.92
N ILE A 233 22.48 17.65 12.59
CA ILE A 233 23.54 16.67 12.91
C ILE A 233 23.87 16.68 14.42
N ASP A 234 23.78 17.84 15.06
CA ASP A 234 24.06 18.00 16.49
C ASP A 234 22.94 17.44 17.38
N GLU A 235 21.74 17.18 16.84
CA GLU A 235 20.63 16.60 17.60
C GLU A 235 20.99 15.25 18.22
N ALA A 236 20.95 15.18 19.56
CA ALA A 236 21.36 14.00 20.31
C ALA A 236 20.43 12.80 20.06
N GLY A 237 21.03 11.60 19.99
CA GLY A 237 20.30 10.32 20.00
C GLY A 237 19.54 9.95 18.72
N ARG A 238 19.56 10.76 17.66
CA ARG A 238 18.85 10.47 16.39
C ARG A 238 19.74 10.67 15.16
N PHE A 239 19.49 9.87 14.12
CA PHE A 239 20.01 10.13 12.78
C PHE A 239 19.09 11.16 12.10
N PRO A 240 19.63 12.21 11.48
CA PRO A 240 18.82 13.21 10.81
C PRO A 240 18.09 12.60 9.61
N ARG A 241 16.86 13.05 9.37
CA ARG A 241 16.08 12.77 8.16
C ARG A 241 16.14 14.01 7.28
N PHE A 242 16.78 13.88 6.12
CA PHE A 242 16.81 14.93 5.11
C PHE A 242 15.81 14.64 4.00
N TRP A 243 15.17 15.67 3.49
CA TRP A 243 14.22 15.61 2.38
C TRP A 243 14.89 16.06 1.08
N ALA A 244 14.81 15.25 0.03
CA ALA A 244 15.39 15.57 -1.28
C ALA A 244 14.94 16.93 -1.83
N SER A 245 13.66 17.29 -1.61
CA SER A 245 13.08 18.56 -2.07
C SER A 245 13.74 19.81 -1.47
N HIS A 246 14.27 19.72 -0.26
CA HIS A 246 15.01 20.82 0.37
C HIS A 246 16.47 20.84 -0.12
N ILE A 247 17.06 19.67 -0.39
CA ILE A 247 18.44 19.58 -0.88
C ILE A 247 18.54 20.00 -2.35
N SER A 248 17.54 19.71 -3.17
CA SER A 248 17.54 20.04 -4.61
C SER A 248 17.64 21.54 -4.90
N GLY A 249 17.31 22.40 -3.93
CA GLY A 249 17.45 23.85 -4.06
C GLY A 249 18.72 24.43 -3.44
N MET A 250 19.61 23.60 -2.88
CA MET A 250 20.89 24.05 -2.35
C MET A 250 21.88 24.36 -3.47
N THR A 251 22.82 25.27 -3.21
CA THR A 251 23.92 25.52 -4.15
C THR A 251 24.95 24.39 -4.11
N GLN A 252 25.67 24.19 -5.21
CA GLN A 252 26.78 23.23 -5.25
C GLN A 252 27.86 23.56 -4.20
N ALA A 253 28.12 24.85 -3.96
CA ALA A 253 29.07 25.30 -2.95
C ALA A 253 28.65 24.90 -1.52
N ASP A 254 27.36 24.99 -1.20
CA ASP A 254 26.83 24.55 0.10
C ASP A 254 26.96 23.03 0.28
N ILE A 255 26.65 22.24 -0.76
CA ILE A 255 26.81 20.79 -0.75
C ILE A 255 28.28 20.40 -0.53
N GLU A 256 29.20 21.08 -1.21
CA GLU A 256 30.64 20.91 -0.99
C GLU A 256 31.08 21.29 0.42
N GLN A 257 30.51 22.36 0.99
CA GLN A 257 30.82 22.74 2.36
C GLN A 257 30.37 21.68 3.37
N VAL A 258 29.16 21.12 3.22
CA VAL A 258 28.68 20.00 4.04
C VAL A 258 29.60 18.78 3.90
N ALA A 259 30.08 18.50 2.69
CA ALA A 259 31.02 17.42 2.43
C ALA A 259 32.38 17.64 3.10
N ARG A 260 32.89 18.88 3.12
CA ARG A 260 34.12 19.24 3.83
C ARG A 260 33.94 19.08 5.35
N ASN A 261 32.80 19.51 5.90
CA ASN A 261 32.48 19.32 7.33
C ASN A 261 32.46 17.84 7.69
N PHE A 262 31.78 17.01 6.87
CA PHE A 262 31.74 15.56 7.04
C PHE A 262 33.15 14.93 7.07
N LEU A 263 34.03 15.34 6.16
CA LEU A 263 35.39 14.80 6.10
C LEU A 263 36.24 15.25 7.31
N ALA A 264 36.10 16.50 7.73
CA ALA A 264 36.82 17.10 8.85
C ALA A 264 36.37 16.57 10.22
N GLU A 265 35.15 16.05 10.34
CA GLU A 265 34.60 15.51 11.58
C GLU A 265 35.43 14.33 12.12
N LYS A 266 35.77 14.39 13.41
CA LYS A 266 36.59 13.41 14.13
C LYS A 266 35.75 12.53 15.06
N ASP A 267 34.64 13.03 15.59
CA ASP A 267 33.70 12.24 16.37
C ASP A 267 32.98 11.26 15.44
N GLY A 268 33.21 9.96 15.64
CA GLY A 268 32.62 8.93 14.81
C GLY A 268 31.08 8.90 14.85
N ASN A 269 30.45 9.22 15.98
CA ASN A 269 28.99 9.25 16.07
C ASN A 269 28.41 10.43 15.27
N ARG A 270 29.03 11.60 15.34
CA ARG A 270 28.65 12.80 14.57
C ARG A 270 28.94 12.62 13.09
N LYS A 271 30.13 12.11 12.75
CA LYS A 271 30.59 11.91 11.36
C LYS A 271 29.60 11.14 10.51
N TYR A 272 29.04 10.04 11.03
CA TYR A 272 28.15 9.22 10.22
C TYR A 272 26.72 9.77 10.10
N LYS A 273 26.34 10.81 10.84
CA LYS A 273 25.05 11.51 10.67
C LYS A 273 25.00 12.38 9.41
N TYR A 274 26.14 12.64 8.76
CA TYR A 274 26.18 13.27 7.44
C TYR A 274 25.77 12.31 6.31
N LEU A 275 25.90 10.99 6.48
CA LEU A 275 25.64 10.04 5.39
C LEU A 275 24.18 10.05 4.87
N PRO A 276 23.13 10.18 5.71
CA PRO A 276 21.78 10.38 5.21
C PRO A 276 21.60 11.60 4.29
N PHE A 277 22.41 12.66 4.44
CA PHE A 277 22.40 13.80 3.53
C PHE A 277 22.88 13.36 2.14
N PHE A 278 24.02 12.65 2.09
CA PHE A 278 24.58 12.11 0.85
C PHE A 278 23.84 10.88 0.29
N TYR A 279 22.81 10.38 0.98
CA TYR A 279 21.84 9.50 0.35
C TYR A 279 20.91 10.30 -0.58
N GLN A 280 20.55 11.53 -0.22
CA GLN A 280 19.64 12.36 -1.00
C GLN A 280 20.33 13.15 -2.11
N THR A 281 21.66 13.28 -2.07
CA THR A 281 22.45 13.96 -3.10
C THR A 281 23.82 13.31 -3.26
N LYS A 282 24.40 13.41 -4.45
CA LYS A 282 25.72 12.83 -4.74
C LYS A 282 26.81 13.50 -3.90
N PHE A 283 27.64 12.70 -3.24
CA PHE A 283 28.83 13.20 -2.55
C PHE A 283 29.81 13.83 -3.57
N PRO A 284 30.32 15.05 -3.35
CA PRO A 284 31.03 15.80 -4.39
C PRO A 284 32.51 15.41 -4.56
N PHE A 285 33.06 14.53 -3.70
CA PHE A 285 34.46 14.11 -3.76
C PHE A 285 34.61 12.61 -4.07
N ASP A 286 35.84 12.11 -4.01
CA ASP A 286 36.16 10.69 -4.22
C ASP A 286 35.38 9.76 -3.28
N TYR A 287 34.82 8.69 -3.84
CA TYR A 287 33.96 7.76 -3.12
C TYR A 287 34.73 6.67 -2.34
N GLY A 288 36.06 6.60 -2.43
CA GLY A 288 36.85 5.52 -1.83
C GLY A 288 36.62 5.37 -0.32
N PHE A 289 36.41 6.48 0.39
CA PHE A 289 36.03 6.44 1.80
C PHE A 289 34.64 5.80 2.02
N LEU A 290 33.65 6.16 1.19
CA LEU A 290 32.31 5.58 1.25
C LEU A 290 32.34 4.08 0.94
N LEU A 291 33.10 3.66 -0.07
CA LEU A 291 33.28 2.26 -0.43
C LEU A 291 33.91 1.44 0.71
N LYS A 292 34.97 1.97 1.34
CA LYS A 292 35.61 1.32 2.49
C LYS A 292 34.61 1.12 3.63
N LEU A 293 33.77 2.13 3.90
CA LEU A 293 32.75 2.06 4.94
C LEU A 293 31.62 1.07 4.58
N ALA A 294 31.12 1.12 3.35
CA ALA A 294 30.08 0.24 2.81
C ALA A 294 30.51 -1.24 2.79
N SER A 295 31.81 -1.50 2.69
CA SER A 295 32.40 -2.84 2.72
C SER A 295 32.42 -3.50 4.11
N GLY A 296 32.01 -2.79 5.17
CA GLY A 296 31.94 -3.31 6.53
C GLY A 296 31.02 -4.53 6.70
N ARG A 297 31.13 -5.25 7.83
CA ARG A 297 30.28 -6.41 8.14
C ARG A 297 28.99 -6.00 8.86
N ASN A 298 27.95 -6.82 8.73
CA ASN A 298 26.67 -6.69 9.46
C ASN A 298 25.90 -5.37 9.19
N VAL A 299 25.59 -5.08 7.92
CA VAL A 299 24.82 -3.87 7.53
C VAL A 299 23.51 -3.73 8.32
N LYS A 300 22.80 -4.84 8.55
CA LYS A 300 21.53 -4.89 9.29
C LYS A 300 21.62 -4.39 10.74
N LYS A 301 22.81 -4.48 11.36
CA LYS A 301 23.05 -4.03 12.74
C LYS A 301 23.82 -2.71 12.79
N ASN A 302 24.20 -2.15 11.65
CA ASN A 302 25.06 -0.99 11.58
C ASN A 302 24.54 0.02 10.55
N ARG A 303 23.70 0.94 11.03
CA ARG A 303 23.11 2.03 10.23
C ARG A 303 24.16 2.84 9.47
N ARG A 304 25.40 2.94 9.98
CA ARG A 304 26.50 3.65 9.31
C ARG A 304 26.87 3.00 7.98
N ILE A 305 26.92 1.66 7.94
CA ILE A 305 27.19 0.91 6.71
C ILE A 305 26.04 1.09 5.73
N MET A 306 24.79 0.95 6.21
CA MET A 306 23.60 1.14 5.38
C MET A 306 23.56 2.54 4.73
N HIS A 307 23.82 3.60 5.50
CA HIS A 307 23.88 4.95 4.96
C HIS A 307 25.06 5.17 4.01
N ALA A 308 26.20 4.50 4.23
CA ALA A 308 27.31 4.53 3.30
C ALA A 308 26.99 3.84 1.97
N VAL A 309 26.34 2.68 2.00
CA VAL A 309 25.84 1.96 0.80
C VAL A 309 24.85 2.84 0.03
N ASN A 310 23.91 3.46 0.75
CA ASN A 310 22.95 4.39 0.16
C ASN A 310 23.62 5.60 -0.50
N ALA A 311 24.60 6.23 0.15
CA ALA A 311 25.35 7.33 -0.45
C ALA A 311 26.19 6.88 -1.66
N LEU A 312 26.75 5.67 -1.61
CA LEU A 312 27.54 5.09 -2.69
C LEU A 312 26.70 4.77 -3.94
N SER A 313 25.37 4.65 -3.81
CA SER A 313 24.47 4.36 -4.94
C SER A 313 24.49 5.41 -6.05
N HIS A 314 24.94 6.64 -5.76
CA HIS A 314 25.10 7.73 -6.74
C HIS A 314 26.33 7.59 -7.67
N PHE A 315 27.16 6.56 -7.44
CA PHE A 315 28.43 6.39 -8.13
C PHE A 315 28.44 5.16 -9.04
N LYS A 316 29.22 5.27 -10.11
CA LYS A 316 29.58 4.17 -11.00
C LYS A 316 31.03 3.77 -10.75
N GLY A 317 31.29 2.48 -10.56
CA GLY A 317 32.62 1.93 -10.30
C GLY A 317 32.62 0.39 -10.28
N ASP A 318 33.64 -0.23 -10.89
CA ASP A 318 33.75 -1.70 -10.94
C ASP A 318 33.91 -2.32 -9.55
N ASP A 319 34.51 -1.59 -8.62
CA ASP A 319 34.65 -1.95 -7.21
C ASP A 319 33.34 -1.86 -6.42
N ILE A 320 32.49 -0.88 -6.73
CA ILE A 320 31.11 -0.76 -6.21
C ILE A 320 30.29 -1.96 -6.68
N ARG A 321 30.40 -2.28 -7.98
CA ARG A 321 29.75 -3.47 -8.55
C ARG A 321 30.23 -4.74 -7.89
N ALA A 322 31.53 -4.93 -7.75
CA ALA A 322 32.11 -6.10 -7.10
C ALA A 322 31.62 -6.25 -5.65
N LEU A 323 31.46 -5.14 -4.92
CA LEU A 323 30.85 -5.16 -3.58
C LEU A 323 29.40 -5.65 -3.64
N ALA A 324 28.57 -5.13 -4.54
CA ALA A 324 27.18 -5.56 -4.67
C ALA A 324 27.08 -7.06 -4.98
N LEU A 325 27.79 -7.54 -6.00
CA LEU A 325 27.78 -8.95 -6.39
C LEU A 325 28.28 -9.88 -5.28
N LYS A 326 29.34 -9.49 -4.57
CA LYS A 326 29.83 -10.24 -3.40
C LYS A 326 28.75 -10.41 -2.34
N ARG A 327 27.97 -9.35 -2.09
CA ARG A 327 26.87 -9.39 -1.12
C ARG A 327 25.72 -10.25 -1.60
N PHE A 328 25.36 -10.15 -2.88
CA PHE A 328 24.34 -11.00 -3.50
C PHE A 328 24.71 -12.49 -3.45
N ALA A 329 25.98 -12.86 -3.57
CA ALA A 329 26.41 -14.24 -3.43
C ALA A 329 26.33 -14.75 -1.97
N SER A 330 26.63 -13.89 -1.00
CA SER A 330 26.81 -14.31 0.41
C SER A 330 25.59 -14.15 1.31
N GLU A 331 24.64 -13.28 0.98
CA GLU A 331 23.53 -12.90 1.86
C GLU A 331 22.20 -13.38 1.28
N LYS A 332 21.39 -14.08 2.08
CA LYS A 332 20.07 -14.59 1.64
C LYS A 332 19.17 -13.46 1.09
N THR A 333 19.19 -12.29 1.74
CA THR A 333 18.28 -11.17 1.45
C THR A 333 19.06 -9.84 1.37
N PRO A 334 19.74 -9.55 0.25
CA PRO A 334 20.70 -8.45 0.16
C PRO A 334 20.05 -7.11 -0.26
N TRP A 335 18.85 -6.80 0.24
CA TRP A 335 18.08 -5.63 -0.23
C TRP A 335 18.84 -4.30 -0.04
N ASP A 336 19.65 -4.20 1.02
CA ASP A 336 20.43 -2.99 1.32
C ASP A 336 21.42 -2.65 0.20
N TYR A 337 21.87 -3.65 -0.56
CA TYR A 337 22.88 -3.50 -1.61
C TYR A 337 22.31 -3.40 -3.02
N LEU A 338 21.00 -3.60 -3.22
CA LEU A 338 20.38 -3.53 -4.55
C LEU A 338 20.59 -2.18 -5.23
N LYS A 339 20.51 -1.09 -4.46
CA LYS A 339 20.69 0.27 -4.96
C LYS A 339 22.07 0.52 -5.56
N LEU A 340 23.08 -0.26 -5.20
CA LEU A 340 24.39 -0.16 -5.83
C LEU A 340 24.36 -0.52 -7.31
N LEU A 341 23.40 -1.33 -7.77
CA LEU A 341 23.24 -1.63 -9.19
C LEU A 341 22.56 -0.50 -9.97
N ILE A 342 21.93 0.50 -9.35
CA ILE A 342 21.24 1.59 -10.09
C ILE A 342 22.16 2.23 -11.14
N ASN A 343 23.41 2.53 -10.76
CA ASN A 343 24.41 3.10 -11.67
C ASN A 343 25.46 2.07 -12.16
N ASN A 344 25.34 0.80 -11.75
CA ASN A 344 26.34 -0.26 -12.00
C ASN A 344 25.74 -1.55 -12.58
N TYR A 345 24.51 -1.48 -13.09
CA TYR A 345 23.84 -2.57 -13.76
C TYR A 345 24.56 -2.92 -15.07
N GLN A 346 24.67 -4.20 -15.37
CA GLN A 346 25.24 -4.73 -16.60
C GLN A 346 24.33 -5.83 -17.18
N ALA A 347 24.40 -6.03 -18.50
CA ALA A 347 23.68 -7.11 -19.17
C ALA A 347 23.95 -8.46 -18.47
N GLY A 348 22.89 -9.26 -18.26
CA GLY A 348 22.95 -10.51 -17.51
C GLY A 348 22.67 -10.37 -16.01
N ASP A 349 22.71 -9.17 -15.42
CA ASP A 349 22.38 -8.95 -14.00
C ASP A 349 20.93 -9.31 -13.66
N ALA A 350 20.02 -9.28 -14.65
CA ALA A 350 18.66 -9.77 -14.48
C ALA A 350 18.62 -11.20 -13.93
N LYS A 351 19.54 -12.08 -14.32
CA LYS A 351 19.61 -13.46 -13.82
C LYS A 351 19.95 -13.51 -12.33
N ILE A 352 20.84 -12.62 -11.89
CA ILE A 352 21.24 -12.50 -10.48
C ILE A 352 20.06 -11.98 -9.66
N LEU A 353 19.34 -10.97 -10.15
CA LEU A 353 18.14 -10.44 -9.49
C LEU A 353 17.05 -11.50 -9.39
N LEU A 354 16.84 -12.30 -10.45
CA LEU A 354 15.91 -13.42 -10.43
C LEU A 354 16.28 -14.46 -9.36
N GLU A 355 17.55 -14.85 -9.26
CA GLU A 355 18.02 -15.80 -8.24
C GLU A 355 17.76 -15.29 -6.82
N ILE A 356 18.01 -14.00 -6.56
CA ILE A 356 17.73 -13.35 -5.26
C ILE A 356 16.25 -13.43 -4.90
N ILE A 357 15.36 -13.21 -5.88
CA ILE A 357 13.92 -13.33 -5.69
C ILE A 357 13.54 -14.77 -5.38
N GLN A 358 14.02 -15.72 -6.18
CA GLN A 358 13.62 -17.14 -6.09
C GLN A 358 14.05 -17.82 -4.78
N ARG A 359 15.18 -17.41 -4.20
CA ARG A 359 15.63 -17.95 -2.90
C ARG A 359 14.99 -17.25 -1.69
N SER A 360 14.18 -16.22 -1.91
CA SER A 360 13.46 -15.53 -0.83
C SER A 360 12.21 -16.32 -0.45
N ASP A 361 12.06 -16.59 0.83
CA ASP A 361 11.10 -17.56 1.36
C ASP A 361 9.95 -16.94 2.17
N ASN A 362 9.93 -15.61 2.30
CA ASN A 362 8.94 -14.90 3.08
C ASN A 362 8.53 -13.59 2.38
N VAL A 363 7.24 -13.25 2.48
CA VAL A 363 6.62 -12.04 1.94
C VAL A 363 7.34 -10.76 2.38
N HIS A 364 7.85 -10.68 3.61
CA HIS A 364 8.60 -9.51 4.07
C HIS A 364 9.95 -9.35 3.34
N HIS A 365 10.62 -10.45 3.01
CA HIS A 365 11.87 -10.40 2.25
C HIS A 365 11.60 -9.92 0.82
N ILE A 366 10.57 -10.46 0.18
CA ILE A 366 10.12 -10.01 -1.15
C ILE A 366 9.77 -8.51 -1.13
N HIS A 367 9.03 -8.06 -0.12
CA HIS A 367 8.66 -6.66 0.02
C HIS A 367 9.87 -5.73 0.22
N ASN A 368 10.92 -6.17 0.93
CA ASN A 368 12.13 -5.35 1.05
C ASN A 368 12.94 -5.30 -0.26
N LEU A 369 12.87 -6.34 -1.10
CA LEU A 369 13.58 -6.40 -2.36
C LEU A 369 12.93 -5.54 -3.46
N VAL A 370 11.60 -5.43 -3.48
CA VAL A 370 10.89 -4.83 -4.62
C VAL A 370 11.30 -3.37 -4.88
N ALA A 371 11.46 -2.56 -3.83
CA ALA A 371 11.86 -1.16 -3.99
C ALA A 371 13.21 -1.03 -4.71
N GLY A 372 14.21 -1.80 -4.28
CA GLY A 372 15.54 -1.77 -4.90
C GLY A 372 15.54 -2.33 -6.33
N ILE A 373 14.73 -3.35 -6.62
CA ILE A 373 14.64 -3.93 -7.97
C ILE A 373 13.90 -3.00 -8.93
N VAL A 374 12.84 -2.34 -8.47
CA VAL A 374 12.15 -1.28 -9.22
C VAL A 374 13.12 -0.15 -9.53
N ASP A 375 13.83 0.38 -8.52
CA ASP A 375 14.82 1.46 -8.71
C ASP A 375 15.89 1.08 -9.77
N VAL A 376 16.35 -0.18 -9.78
CA VAL A 376 17.35 -0.65 -10.75
C VAL A 376 16.79 -0.66 -12.17
N PHE A 377 15.60 -1.22 -12.39
CA PHE A 377 15.03 -1.32 -13.75
C PHE A 377 14.40 -0.03 -14.25
N ASP A 378 13.98 0.87 -13.36
CA ASP A 378 13.57 2.23 -13.72
C ASP A 378 14.75 3.03 -14.27
N ALA A 379 15.91 2.95 -13.60
CA ALA A 379 17.15 3.60 -14.07
C ALA A 379 17.79 2.88 -15.27
N ASN A 380 17.51 1.59 -15.46
CA ASN A 380 18.11 0.76 -16.52
C ASN A 380 17.02 -0.01 -17.29
N PRO A 381 16.31 0.63 -18.23
CA PRO A 381 15.33 -0.05 -19.07
C PRO A 381 15.99 -1.16 -19.89
N ASP A 382 15.57 -2.40 -19.64
CA ASP A 382 16.10 -3.61 -20.26
C ASP A 382 14.96 -4.63 -20.42
N LYS A 383 14.90 -5.33 -21.56
CA LYS A 383 13.94 -6.42 -21.78
C LYS A 383 14.24 -7.63 -20.89
N GLU A 384 15.47 -7.81 -20.43
CA GLU A 384 15.82 -8.86 -19.46
C GLU A 384 15.10 -8.65 -18.10
N CYS A 385 14.52 -7.47 -17.84
CA CYS A 385 13.74 -7.21 -16.63
C CYS A 385 12.51 -8.13 -16.49
N LYS A 386 12.04 -8.72 -17.60
CA LYS A 386 10.83 -9.55 -17.64
C LYS A 386 10.83 -10.61 -16.55
N ALA A 387 11.84 -11.49 -16.53
CA ALA A 387 11.81 -12.65 -15.63
C ALA A 387 11.88 -12.26 -14.15
N PRO A 388 12.75 -11.34 -13.70
CA PRO A 388 12.72 -10.82 -12.33
C PRO A 388 11.40 -10.14 -11.96
N LEU A 389 10.85 -9.29 -12.83
CA LEU A 389 9.63 -8.55 -12.54
C LEU A 389 8.39 -9.45 -12.51
N GLU A 390 8.29 -10.44 -13.40
CA GLU A 390 7.24 -11.47 -13.33
C GLU A 390 7.40 -12.34 -12.07
N ALA A 391 8.64 -12.69 -11.69
CA ALA A 391 8.88 -13.38 -10.42
C ALA A 391 8.44 -12.54 -9.21
N MET A 392 8.63 -11.21 -9.24
CA MET A 392 8.07 -10.32 -8.22
C MET A 392 6.55 -10.33 -8.21
N TYR A 393 5.92 -10.22 -9.38
CA TYR A 393 4.46 -10.23 -9.52
C TYR A 393 3.84 -11.48 -8.84
N TYR A 394 4.42 -12.66 -9.06
CA TYR A 394 3.91 -13.92 -8.52
C TYR A 394 4.29 -14.23 -7.07
N ASN A 395 5.15 -13.43 -6.43
CA ASN A 395 5.59 -13.64 -5.05
C ASN A 395 5.25 -12.47 -4.10
N MET A 396 4.79 -11.34 -4.62
CA MET A 396 4.56 -10.12 -3.85
C MET A 396 3.10 -9.87 -3.50
N ASN A 397 2.83 -9.62 -2.21
CA ASN A 397 1.49 -9.37 -1.69
C ASN A 397 1.04 -7.88 -1.77
N CYS A 398 1.97 -6.93 -1.85
CA CYS A 398 1.64 -5.50 -1.83
C CYS A 398 1.10 -5.02 -3.18
N ALA A 399 -0.16 -4.55 -3.23
CA ALA A 399 -0.77 -4.01 -4.44
C ALA A 399 -0.09 -2.71 -4.93
N ILE A 400 0.37 -1.85 -4.01
CA ILE A 400 1.05 -0.58 -4.34
C ILE A 400 2.32 -0.84 -5.16
N HIS A 401 3.18 -1.74 -4.68
CA HIS A 401 4.39 -2.10 -5.41
C HIS A 401 4.10 -2.89 -6.69
N ARG A 402 2.96 -3.60 -6.78
CA ARG A 402 2.55 -4.29 -8.01
C ARG A 402 2.37 -3.30 -9.14
N TRP A 403 1.83 -2.12 -8.86
CA TRP A 403 1.71 -1.06 -9.85
C TRP A 403 3.05 -0.74 -10.50
N ASN A 404 4.11 -0.51 -9.70
CA ASN A 404 5.46 -0.22 -10.21
C ASN A 404 6.01 -1.37 -11.08
N VAL A 405 5.80 -2.62 -10.65
CA VAL A 405 6.23 -3.81 -11.42
C VAL A 405 5.52 -3.88 -12.77
N ILE A 406 4.21 -3.64 -12.80
CA ILE A 406 3.41 -3.66 -14.04
C ILE A 406 3.79 -2.51 -14.96
N ASP A 407 4.01 -1.32 -14.41
CA ASP A 407 4.42 -0.15 -15.18
C ASP A 407 5.76 -0.38 -15.87
N LEU A 408 6.75 -0.92 -15.16
CA LEU A 408 8.05 -1.28 -15.73
C LEU A 408 7.94 -2.38 -16.80
N LEU A 409 7.18 -3.45 -16.54
CA LEU A 409 6.96 -4.52 -17.54
C LEU A 409 6.30 -3.97 -18.81
N ASN A 410 5.32 -3.07 -18.66
CA ASN A 410 4.62 -2.46 -19.78
C ASN A 410 5.50 -1.46 -20.53
N GLY A 411 6.20 -0.58 -19.81
CA GLY A 411 7.12 0.42 -20.37
C GLY A 411 8.29 -0.20 -21.14
N ASN A 412 8.77 -1.36 -20.69
CA ASN A 412 9.79 -2.14 -21.41
C ASN A 412 9.23 -3.04 -22.53
N GLY A 413 7.91 -3.05 -22.74
CA GLY A 413 7.26 -3.84 -23.80
C GLY A 413 7.35 -5.35 -23.60
N VAL A 414 7.53 -5.82 -22.35
CA VAL A 414 7.71 -7.24 -22.01
C VAL A 414 6.57 -7.84 -21.18
N LEU A 415 5.58 -7.02 -20.80
CA LEU A 415 4.38 -7.45 -20.06
C LEU A 415 3.61 -8.55 -20.82
N SER A 416 3.53 -9.73 -20.22
CA SER A 416 2.86 -10.90 -20.79
C SER A 416 1.33 -10.73 -20.90
N GLU A 417 0.72 -11.43 -21.87
CA GLU A 417 -0.74 -11.47 -22.02
C GLU A 417 -1.41 -12.12 -20.80
N GLU A 418 -0.77 -13.12 -20.19
CA GLU A 418 -1.28 -13.79 -18.98
C GLU A 418 -1.49 -12.78 -17.84
N ILE A 419 -0.49 -11.96 -17.54
CA ILE A 419 -0.62 -10.91 -16.52
C ILE A 419 -1.69 -9.90 -16.93
N VAL A 420 -1.76 -9.48 -18.20
CA VAL A 420 -2.80 -8.53 -18.67
C VAL A 420 -4.22 -9.09 -18.49
N GLU A 421 -4.41 -10.40 -18.64
CA GLU A 421 -5.68 -11.07 -18.34
C GLU A 421 -6.01 -11.04 -16.85
N GLU A 422 -5.02 -11.29 -15.99
CA GLU A 422 -5.18 -11.19 -14.53
C GLU A 422 -5.51 -9.76 -14.08
N LEU A 423 -4.84 -8.74 -14.63
CA LEU A 423 -5.04 -7.35 -14.22
C LEU A 423 -6.50 -6.88 -14.34
N ALA A 424 -7.30 -7.48 -15.23
CA ALA A 424 -8.72 -7.15 -15.35
C ALA A 424 -9.54 -7.48 -14.08
N TYR A 425 -9.00 -8.33 -13.21
CA TYR A 425 -9.61 -8.79 -11.96
C TYR A 425 -8.72 -8.53 -10.74
N ASP A 426 -7.70 -7.68 -10.85
CA ASP A 426 -6.83 -7.33 -9.71
C ASP A 426 -7.64 -6.66 -8.58
N THR A 427 -7.13 -6.71 -7.34
CA THR A 427 -7.71 -5.97 -6.20
C THR A 427 -7.65 -4.45 -6.39
N ASP A 428 -6.61 -3.94 -7.04
CA ASP A 428 -6.40 -2.52 -7.27
C ASP A 428 -7.21 -2.02 -8.49
N GLU A 429 -7.96 -0.93 -8.32
CA GLU A 429 -8.82 -0.40 -9.39
C GLU A 429 -8.02 0.20 -10.55
N ASP A 430 -6.91 0.86 -10.25
CA ASP A 430 -6.11 1.54 -11.26
C ASP A 430 -5.37 0.52 -12.12
N LEU A 431 -4.95 -0.61 -11.55
CA LEU A 431 -4.48 -1.76 -12.33
C LEU A 431 -5.58 -2.34 -13.24
N ARG A 432 -6.83 -2.43 -12.77
CA ARG A 432 -7.96 -2.84 -13.62
C ARG A 432 -8.21 -1.86 -14.75
N LYS A 433 -8.09 -0.54 -14.51
CA LYS A 433 -8.20 0.49 -15.56
C LYS A 433 -7.05 0.39 -16.56
N LEU A 434 -5.83 0.19 -16.08
CA LEU A 434 -4.63 0.03 -16.91
C LEU A 434 -4.77 -1.18 -17.85
N SER A 435 -5.26 -2.32 -17.37
CA SER A 435 -5.54 -3.51 -18.23
C SER A 435 -6.42 -3.16 -19.44
N ARG A 436 -7.48 -2.36 -19.24
CA ARG A 436 -8.38 -1.94 -20.33
C ARG A 436 -7.66 -1.04 -21.33
N SER A 437 -6.82 -0.12 -20.83
CA SER A 437 -6.01 0.77 -21.67
C SER A 437 -5.05 -0.04 -22.55
N ILE A 438 -4.30 -0.98 -21.95
CA ILE A 438 -3.36 -1.85 -22.65
C ILE A 438 -4.07 -2.68 -23.73
N LYS A 439 -5.20 -3.31 -23.41
CA LYS A 439 -5.99 -4.11 -24.38
C LYS A 439 -6.49 -3.28 -25.56
N ARG A 440 -6.92 -2.03 -25.30
CA ARG A 440 -7.32 -1.08 -26.36
C ARG A 440 -6.14 -0.67 -27.24
N SER A 441 -4.97 -0.44 -26.67
CA SER A 441 -3.76 -0.11 -27.43
C SER A 441 -3.32 -1.28 -28.32
N ARG A 442 -3.25 -2.50 -27.76
CA ARG A 442 -2.83 -3.71 -28.48
C ARG A 442 -3.79 -4.10 -29.60
N SER A 443 -5.09 -3.87 -29.44
CA SER A 443 -6.07 -4.14 -30.52
C SER A 443 -5.93 -3.16 -31.69
N LYS A 444 -5.68 -1.87 -31.42
CA LYS A 444 -5.41 -0.86 -32.46
C LYS A 444 -4.13 -1.12 -33.25
N MET A 445 -3.13 -1.77 -32.66
CA MET A 445 -1.90 -2.14 -33.37
C MET A 445 -2.07 -3.37 -34.27
N LYS A 446 -3.11 -4.18 -34.04
CA LYS A 446 -3.41 -5.39 -34.83
C LYS A 446 -4.42 -5.14 -35.96
N SER A 447 -5.15 -4.03 -35.90
CA SER A 447 -5.97 -3.48 -36.98
C SER A 447 -5.14 -2.59 -37.89
#